data_AF-A0A1H8VN60-F1
#
_entry.id   AF-A0A1H8VN60-F1
#
_cell.length_a   1.000
_cell.length_b   1.000
_cell.length_c   1.000
_cell.angle_alpha   90.00
_cell.angle_beta   90.00
_cell.angle_gamma   90.00
#
_symmetry.space_group_name_H-M   'P 1'
#
loop_
_entity.id
_entity.type
_entity.pdbx_description
1 polymer ?
#
loop_
_entity_poly.entity_id
_entity_poly.type
_entity_poly.pdbx_seq_one_letter_code
_entity_poly.pdbx_strand_id
1 'polypeptide(L)' 'MDTYRAETTRYAAQLARISWVRLSAYTPELNPVEECWRQLKDALDNRFFESLDEHNTASDTALDRLSIPDISNYF' A
#
# COMPACT_ATOMS: atom_id res chain seq x y z
N MET A 1 9.83 23.07 5.47
CA MET A 1 8.76 22.37 6.22
C MET A 1 8.78 20.87 5.97
N ASP A 2 9.16 20.41 4.77
CA ASP A 2 9.24 18.97 4.42
C ASP A 2 10.35 18.19 5.12
N THR A 3 11.48 18.83 5.44
CA THR A 3 12.62 18.18 6.11
C THR A 3 12.28 17.67 7.52
N TYR A 4 11.49 18.46 8.26
CA TYR A 4 11.06 18.12 9.63
C TYR A 4 10.19 16.86 9.65
N ARG A 5 9.23 16.74 8.72
CA ARG A 5 8.35 15.55 8.64
C ARG A 5 9.16 14.30 8.31
N ALA A 6 10.13 14.40 7.40
CA ALA A 6 10.98 13.28 7.03
C ALA A 6 11.88 12.81 8.18
N GLU A 7 12.38 13.72 9.02
CA GLU A 7 13.17 13.39 10.21
C GLU A 7 12.33 12.72 11.29
N THR A 8 11.12 13.24 11.58
CA THR A 8 10.20 12.62 12.55
C THR A 8 9.82 11.20 12.14
N THR A 9 9.53 10.94 10.87
CA THR A 9 9.22 9.58 10.38
C THR A 9 10.41 8.62 10.54
N ARG A 10 11.64 9.07 10.26
CA ARG A 10 12.84 8.24 10.45
C ARG A 10 13.05 7.88 11.92
N TYR A 11 12.88 8.86 12.81
CA TYR A 11 12.99 8.63 14.25
C TYR A 11 11.93 7.65 14.76
N ALA A 12 10.68 7.80 14.32
CA ALA A 12 9.61 6.87 14.67
C ALA A 12 9.89 5.44 14.16
N ALA A 13 10.35 5.29 12.92
CA ALA A 13 10.75 3.98 12.38
C ALA A 13 11.91 3.35 13.16
N GLN A 14 12.87 4.16 13.60
CA GLN A 14 13.97 3.69 14.45
C GLN A 14 13.48 3.17 15.81
N LEU A 15 12.59 3.91 16.49
CA LEU A 15 11.97 3.48 17.74
C LEU A 15 11.16 2.19 17.56
N ALA A 16 10.44 2.08 16.45
CA ALA A 16 9.65 0.90 16.09
C ALA A 16 10.49 -0.26 15.54
N ARG A 17 11.81 -0.09 15.38
CA ARG A 17 12.74 -1.09 14.80
C ARG A 17 12.32 -1.57 13.40
N ILE A 18 11.76 -0.68 12.60
CA ILE A 18 11.35 -0.95 11.22
C ILE A 18 12.54 -0.73 10.28
N SER A 19 12.89 -1.76 9.51
CA SER A 19 13.93 -1.67 8.47
C SER A 19 13.36 -1.10 7.17
N TRP A 20 14.18 -0.29 6.49
CA TRP A 20 13.81 0.29 5.19
C TRP A 20 14.31 -0.60 4.06
N VAL A 21 13.43 -0.94 3.14
CA VAL A 21 13.79 -1.52 1.84
C VAL A 21 13.81 -0.39 0.81
N ARG A 22 14.87 -0.29 0.02
CA ARG A 22 14.99 0.68 -1.07
C ARG A 22 14.60 -0.01 -2.38
N LEU A 23 13.54 0.48 -3.00
CA LEU A 23 13.15 0.08 -4.34
C LEU A 23 13.76 1.04 -5.36
N SER A 24 14.08 0.52 -6.55
CA SER A 24 14.57 1.34 -7.65
C SER A 24 13.46 2.31 -8.13
N ALA A 25 13.88 3.52 -8.47
CA ALA A 25 12.96 4.54 -8.96
C ALA A 25 12.36 4.11 -10.30
N TYR A 26 11.07 4.43 -10.52
CA TYR A 26 10.34 4.12 -11.75
C TYR A 26 10.22 2.61 -12.06
N THR A 27 10.29 1.77 -11.03
CA THR A 27 10.17 0.30 -11.15
C THR A 27 9.00 -0.23 -10.31
N PRO A 28 7.74 0.15 -10.61
CA PRO A 28 6.57 -0.31 -9.85
C PRO A 28 6.41 -1.84 -9.83
N GLU A 29 6.90 -2.54 -10.86
CA GLU A 29 6.91 -3.99 -10.96
C GLU A 29 7.75 -4.68 -9.88
N LEU A 30 8.69 -3.97 -9.24
CA LEU A 30 9.47 -4.47 -8.11
C LEU A 30 8.84 -4.12 -6.74
N ASN A 31 7.69 -3.45 -6.73
CA ASN A 31 6.97 -3.14 -5.51
C ASN A 31 5.77 -4.09 -5.34
N PRO A 32 5.82 -5.07 -4.41
CA PRO A 32 4.71 -6.02 -4.22
C PRO A 32 3.39 -5.34 -3.83
N VAL A 33 3.46 -4.13 -3.25
CA VAL A 33 2.27 -3.34 -2.91
C VAL A 33 1.50 -2.89 -4.16
N GLU A 34 2.18 -2.72 -5.31
CA GLU A 34 1.51 -2.35 -6.57
C GLU A 34 0.59 -3.46 -7.08
N GLU A 35 0.95 -4.73 -6.85
CA GLU A 35 0.10 -5.87 -7.20
C GLU A 35 -1.15 -5.93 -6.31
N CYS A 36 -1.01 -5.65 -5.00
CA CYS A 36 -2.16 -5.48 -4.12
C CYS A 36 -3.07 -4.33 -4.58
N TRP A 37 -2.48 -3.19 -4.99
CA TRP A 37 -3.25 -2.07 -5.54
C TRP A 37 -3.96 -2.42 -6.84
N ARG A 38 -3.33 -3.18 -7.73
CA ARG A 38 -3.95 -3.66 -8.96
C ARG A 38 -5.19 -4.50 -8.65
N GLN A 39 -5.07 -5.48 -7.75
CA GLN A 39 -6.20 -6.33 -7.34
C GLN A 39 -7.33 -5.54 -6.66
N LEU A 40 -6.98 -4.59 -5.78
CA LEU A 40 -7.98 -3.74 -5.11
C LEU A 40 -8.75 -2.87 -6.11
N LYS A 41 -8.04 -2.25 -7.06
CA LYS A 41 -8.68 -1.47 -8.13
C LYS A 41 -9.61 -2.35 -8.96
N ASP A 42 -9.18 -3.54 -9.37
CA ASP A 42 -10.01 -4.47 -10.12
C ASP A 42 -11.27 -4.88 -9.34
N ALA A 43 -11.15 -5.08 -8.01
CA ALA A 43 -12.27 -5.46 -7.15
C ALA A 43 -13.30 -4.33 -6.93
N LEU A 44 -12.84 -3.07 -6.97
CA LEU A 44 -13.68 -1.88 -6.79
C LEU A 44 -14.05 -1.22 -8.12
N ASP A 45 -13.60 -1.76 -9.25
CA ASP A 45 -13.70 -1.10 -10.55
C ASP A 45 -15.17 -0.84 -10.95
N ASN A 46 -15.39 0.30 -11.61
CA ASN A 46 -16.70 0.76 -12.08
C ASN A 46 -17.82 0.79 -11.02
N ARG A 47 -17.48 0.87 -9.73
CA ARG A 47 -18.45 1.08 -8.65
C ARG A 47 -18.55 2.55 -8.27
N PHE A 48 -19.78 3.04 -8.20
CA PHE A 48 -20.10 4.30 -7.56
C PHE A 48 -20.51 4.02 -6.12
N PHE A 49 -20.07 4.88 -5.20
CA PHE A 49 -20.42 4.81 -3.78
C PHE A 49 -21.18 6.07 -3.39
N GLU A 50 -22.31 5.90 -2.73
CA GLU A 50 -23.17 7.01 -2.28
C GLU A 50 -22.61 7.70 -1.03
N SER A 51 -21.73 7.01 -0.28
CA SER A 51 -21.10 7.54 0.92
C SER A 51 -19.68 7.04 1.14
N LEU A 52 -18.95 7.74 1.99
CA LEU A 52 -17.61 7.30 2.42
C LEU A 52 -17.66 6.00 3.24
N ASP A 53 -18.72 5.79 4.01
CA ASP A 53 -18.91 4.58 4.82
C ASP A 53 -19.09 3.34 3.94
N GLU A 54 -19.86 3.49 2.87
CA GLU A 54 -20.03 2.45 1.84
C GLU A 54 -18.70 2.13 1.14
N HIS A 55 -17.95 3.17 0.74
CA HIS A 55 -16.63 3.01 0.14
C HIS A 55 -15.65 2.29 1.08
N ASN A 56 -15.61 2.65 2.37
CA ASN A 56 -14.73 2.03 3.35
C ASN A 56 -15.10 0.56 3.56
N THR A 57 -16.38 0.26 3.73
CA THR A 57 -16.87 -1.13 3.88
C THR A 57 -16.53 -1.98 2.66
N ALA A 58 -16.69 -1.43 1.45
CA ALA A 58 -16.33 -2.11 0.21
C ALA A 58 -14.81 -2.32 0.09
N SER A 59 -14.02 -1.32 0.48
CA SER A 59 -12.55 -1.38 0.47
C SER A 59 -12.04 -2.44 1.45
N ASP A 60 -12.54 -2.47 2.68
CA ASP A 60 -12.18 -3.48 3.69
C ASP A 60 -12.55 -4.89 3.22
N THR A 61 -13.76 -5.06 2.68
CA THR A 61 -14.21 -6.35 2.12
C THR A 61 -13.34 -6.81 0.95
N ALA A 62 -12.87 -5.88 0.11
CA ALA A 62 -11.99 -6.19 -1.00
C ALA A 62 -10.57 -6.53 -0.52
N LEU A 63 -10.05 -5.79 0.47
CA LEU A 63 -8.76 -6.04 1.12
C LEU A 63 -8.68 -7.45 1.71
N ASP A 64 -9.75 -7.91 2.39
CA ASP A 64 -9.84 -9.26 2.97
C ASP A 64 -9.77 -10.39 1.92
N ARG A 65 -10.01 -10.08 0.64
CA ARG A 65 -10.03 -11.04 -0.46
C ARG A 65 -8.77 -11.00 -1.33
N LEU A 66 -7.85 -10.08 -1.06
CA LEU A 66 -6.63 -9.96 -1.86
C LEU A 66 -5.74 -11.19 -1.68
N SER A 67 -5.15 -11.62 -2.78
CA SER A 67 -4.08 -12.62 -2.74
C SER A 67 -2.77 -11.92 -2.40
N ILE A 68 -2.14 -12.34 -1.30
CA ILE A 68 -0.85 -11.80 -0.88
C ILE A 68 0.20 -12.23 -1.92
N PRO A 69 0.89 -11.28 -2.58
CA PRO A 69 1.92 -11.62 -3.55
C PRO A 69 3.10 -12.31 -2.86
N ASP A 70 3.65 -13.32 -3.51
CA ASP A 70 4.89 -13.96 -3.04
C ASP A 70 6.05 -12.97 -3.15
N ILE A 71 6.55 -12.54 -1.99
CA ILE A 71 7.62 -11.57 -1.84
C ILE A 71 8.90 -12.02 -2.55
N SER A 72 9.14 -13.33 -2.68
CA SER A 72 10.34 -13.87 -3.36
C SER A 72 10.40 -13.52 -4.85
N ASN A 73 9.29 -13.11 -5.47
CA ASN A 73 9.27 -12.68 -6.87
C ASN A 73 9.77 -11.24 -7.09
N TYR A 74 10.07 -10.49 -6.03
CA TYR A 74 10.40 -9.06 -6.08
C TYR A 74 11.84 -8.74 -5.62
N PHE A 75 12.61 -9.75 -5.17
CA PHE A 75 13.96 -9.59 -4.61
C PHE A 75 14.95 -10.62 -5.14
#